data_AF-R5VP20-F1
#
_entry.id   AF-R5VP20-F1
#
_cell.length_a   1.000
_cell.length_b   1.000
_cell.length_c   1.000
_cell.angle_alpha   90.00
_cell.angle_beta   90.00
_cell.angle_gamma   90.00
#
_symmetry.space_group_name_H-M   'P 1'
#
loop_
_entity.id
_entity.type
_entity.pdbx_description
1 polymer ?
#
loop_
_entity_poly.entity_id
_entity_poly.type
_entity_poly.pdbx_seq_one_letter_code
_entity_poly.pdbx_strand_id
1 'polypeptide(L)'
;MNKKNFKTKTPIANKDQFNDYDILYDCKQTAHDLLVLYFYFMAEVSSEQNFNKIEEVAYELIEDYRQMLTLIQKLGWYHEDIIPNEEVVHLIHSLKLKRKSIEKKNNL
;
A
#
# COMPACT_ATOMS: atom_id res chain seq x y z
N MET A 1 -35.06 -3.68 -8.61
CA MET A 1 -33.60 -3.87 -8.65
C MET A 1 -33.27 -5.20 -7.97
N ASN A 2 -32.89 -6.22 -8.72
CA ASN A 2 -32.49 -7.51 -8.17
C ASN A 2 -31.07 -7.39 -7.59
N LYS A 3 -30.96 -7.44 -6.25
CA LYS A 3 -29.67 -7.63 -5.56
C LYS A 3 -29.17 -9.02 -5.91
N LYS A 4 -28.20 -9.10 -6.83
CA LYS A 4 -27.45 -10.33 -7.09
C LYS A 4 -26.67 -10.65 -5.82
N ASN A 5 -27.10 -11.68 -5.09
CA ASN A 5 -26.36 -12.25 -3.96
C ASN A 5 -25.06 -12.85 -4.49
N PHE A 6 -23.95 -12.12 -4.36
CA PHE A 6 -22.62 -12.69 -4.52
C PHE A 6 -22.40 -13.66 -3.35
N LYS A 7 -22.50 -14.97 -3.61
CA LYS A 7 -22.11 -15.99 -2.64
C LYS A 7 -20.60 -15.85 -2.44
N THR A 8 -20.19 -15.30 -1.30
CA THR A 8 -18.81 -15.37 -0.84
C THR A 8 -18.48 -16.85 -0.65
N LYS A 9 -17.49 -17.36 -1.39
CA LYS A 9 -17.00 -18.72 -1.16
C LYS A 9 -16.27 -18.69 0.18
N THR A 10 -16.84 -19.36 1.18
CA THR A 10 -16.19 -19.60 2.46
C THR A 10 -14.79 -20.18 2.21
N PRO A 11 -13.73 -19.71 2.89
CA PRO A 11 -12.39 -20.25 2.71
C PRO A 11 -12.37 -21.76 2.93
N ILE A 12 -11.65 -22.50 2.08
CA ILE A 12 -11.43 -23.94 2.25
C ILE A 12 -10.40 -24.09 3.37
N ALA A 13 -10.83 -24.61 4.52
CA ALA A 13 -9.96 -24.82 5.67
C ALA A 13 -9.01 -26.02 5.44
N ASN A 14 -7.82 -25.77 4.90
CA ASN A 14 -6.70 -26.70 4.96
C ASN A 14 -5.99 -26.49 6.31
N LYS A 15 -6.21 -27.39 7.27
CA LYS A 15 -5.73 -27.23 8.66
C LYS A 15 -4.21 -27.33 8.84
N ASP A 16 -3.47 -27.77 7.81
CA ASP A 16 -2.01 -27.97 7.86
C ASP A 16 -1.24 -27.15 6.80
N GLN A 17 -1.93 -26.35 6.00
CA GLN A 17 -1.33 -25.48 4.97
C GLN A 17 -2.11 -24.17 4.90
N PHE A 18 -1.42 -23.04 5.00
CA PHE A 18 -2.04 -21.73 4.72
C PHE A 18 -2.69 -21.80 3.34
N ASN A 19 -3.98 -21.48 3.27
CA ASN A 19 -4.66 -21.45 1.98
C ASN A 19 -4.25 -20.20 1.19
N ASP A 20 -4.45 -20.20 -0.13
CA ASP A 20 -4.05 -19.09 -1.01
C ASP A 20 -4.62 -17.73 -0.56
N TYR A 21 -5.79 -17.74 0.07
CA TYR A 21 -6.38 -16.51 0.62
C TYR A 21 -5.57 -16.00 1.81
N ASP A 22 -5.26 -16.85 2.80
CA ASP A 22 -4.48 -16.47 3.98
C ASP A 22 -3.10 -15.94 3.56
N ILE A 23 -2.41 -16.63 2.64
CA ILE A 23 -1.10 -16.21 2.12
C ILE A 23 -1.19 -14.85 1.46
N LEU A 24 -2.13 -14.66 0.54
CA LEU A 24 -2.24 -13.43 -0.23
C LEU A 24 -2.71 -12.26 0.64
N TYR A 25 -3.54 -12.54 1.65
CA TYR A 25 -3.98 -11.53 2.62
C TYR A 25 -2.84 -11.11 3.56
N ASP A 26 -2.01 -12.04 4.02
CA ASP A 26 -0.83 -11.74 4.83
C ASP A 26 0.22 -10.95 4.02
N CYS A 27 0.44 -11.30 2.75
CA CYS A 27 1.28 -10.52 1.85
C CYS A 27 0.73 -9.10 1.66
N LYS A 28 -0.59 -8.96 1.44
CA LYS A 28 -1.27 -7.65 1.35
C LYS A 28 -1.05 -6.83 2.61
N GLN A 29 -1.18 -7.44 3.79
CA GLN A 29 -1.03 -6.74 5.06
C GLN A 29 0.43 -6.33 5.31
N THR A 30 1.37 -7.22 5.01
CA THR A 30 2.81 -6.94 5.13
C THR A 30 3.23 -5.78 4.22
N ALA A 31 2.75 -5.75 2.97
CA ALA A 31 3.04 -4.66 2.04
C ALA A 31 2.44 -3.33 2.52
N HIS A 32 1.23 -3.34 3.07
CA HIS A 32 0.63 -2.15 3.69
C HIS A 32 1.49 -1.62 4.85
N ASP A 33 1.90 -2.49 5.77
CA ASP A 33 2.65 -2.07 6.95
C ASP A 33 4.04 -1.54 6.57
N LEU A 34 4.67 -2.13 5.55
CA LEU A 34 5.93 -1.64 4.99
C LEU A 34 5.77 -0.28 4.29
N LEU A 35 4.66 -0.03 3.56
CA LEU A 35 4.36 1.28 2.98
C LEU A 35 4.23 2.36 4.04
N VAL A 36 3.53 2.06 5.14
CA VAL A 36 3.39 2.97 6.28
C VAL A 36 4.77 3.31 6.86
N LEU A 37 5.64 2.30 7.04
CA LEU A 37 7.01 2.53 7.51
C LEU A 37 7.83 3.40 6.53
N TYR A 38 7.70 3.19 5.22
CA TYR A 38 8.37 4.06 4.24
C TYR A 38 7.87 5.49 4.27
N PHE A 39 6.57 5.73 4.47
CA PHE A 39 6.07 7.10 4.67
C PHE A 39 6.64 7.76 5.92
N TYR A 40 6.80 7.02 7.03
CA TYR A 40 7.49 7.53 8.20
C TYR A 40 8.96 7.84 7.92
N PHE A 41 9.69 6.96 7.24
CA PHE A 41 11.08 7.23 6.88
C PHE A 41 11.22 8.46 5.97
N MET A 42 10.34 8.61 4.98
CA MET A 42 10.33 9.80 4.12
C MET A 42 10.03 11.10 4.88
N ALA A 43 9.24 11.03 5.95
CA ALA A 43 8.95 12.20 6.78
C ALA A 43 10.16 12.66 7.60
N GLU A 44 11.04 11.74 7.99
CA GLU A 44 12.17 11.99 8.90
C GLU A 44 13.53 12.08 8.20
N VAL A 45 13.66 11.59 6.96
CA VAL A 45 14.94 11.54 6.24
C VAL A 45 15.41 12.93 5.80
N SER A 46 16.62 13.31 6.21
CA SER A 46 17.26 14.58 5.83
C SER A 46 17.99 14.51 4.49
N SER A 47 18.55 13.34 4.13
CA SER A 47 19.28 13.15 2.87
C SER A 47 18.33 13.05 1.66
N GLU A 48 18.50 13.94 0.68
CA GLU A 48 17.74 13.90 -0.59
C GLU A 48 17.96 12.60 -1.37
N GLN A 49 19.20 12.10 -1.39
CA GLN A 49 19.51 10.83 -2.06
C GLN A 49 18.73 9.67 -1.42
N ASN A 50 18.66 9.62 -0.09
CA ASN A 50 17.92 8.58 0.61
C ASN A 50 16.41 8.78 0.46
N PHE A 51 15.92 10.02 0.49
CA PHE A 51 14.51 10.31 0.19
C PHE A 51 14.10 9.75 -1.17
N ASN A 52 14.86 10.06 -2.22
CA ASN A 52 14.53 9.63 -3.58
C ASN A 52 14.56 8.10 -3.72
N LYS A 53 15.50 7.42 -3.05
CA LYS A 53 15.53 5.95 -3.01
C LYS A 53 14.31 5.35 -2.31
N ILE A 54 13.92 5.91 -1.16
CA ILE A 54 12.74 5.42 -0.43
C ILE A 54 11.46 5.72 -1.23
N GLU A 55 11.38 6.87 -1.88
CA GLU A 55 10.27 7.26 -2.76
C GLU A 55 10.10 6.26 -3.92
N GLU A 56 11.19 5.89 -4.60
CA GLU A 56 11.18 4.91 -5.68
C GLU A 56 10.64 3.55 -5.20
N VAL A 57 11.18 3.03 -4.10
CA VAL A 57 10.73 1.75 -3.52
C VAL A 57 9.27 1.82 -3.02
N ALA A 58 8.85 2.96 -2.49
CA ALA A 58 7.45 3.15 -2.07
C ALA A 58 6.50 3.10 -3.27
N TYR A 59 6.87 3.65 -4.43
CA TYR A 59 6.05 3.55 -5.65
C TYR A 59 5.93 2.11 -6.15
N GLU A 60 7.03 1.35 -6.17
CA GLU A 60 7.00 -0.08 -6.54
C GLU A 60 6.09 -0.88 -5.60
N LEU A 61 6.21 -0.65 -4.28
CA LEU A 61 5.42 -1.36 -3.29
C LEU A 61 3.93 -0.98 -3.33
N ILE A 62 3.58 0.25 -3.71
CA ILE A 62 2.18 0.67 -3.95
C ILE A 62 1.58 -0.14 -5.11
N GLU A 63 2.35 -0.33 -6.18
CA GLU A 63 1.90 -1.08 -7.34
C GLU A 63 1.69 -2.56 -6.99
N ASP A 64 2.64 -3.19 -6.30
CA ASP A 64 2.51 -4.57 -5.82
C ASP A 64 1.29 -4.74 -4.89
N TYR A 65 1.11 -3.83 -3.94
CA TYR A 65 -0.05 -3.82 -3.03
C TYR A 65 -1.38 -3.77 -3.79
N ARG A 66 -1.46 -2.97 -4.86
CA ARG A 66 -2.64 -2.86 -5.70
C ARG A 66 -2.90 -4.10 -6.54
N GLN A 67 -1.85 -4.71 -7.07
CA GLN A 67 -1.97 -5.96 -7.81
C GLN A 67 -2.51 -7.08 -6.91
N MET A 68 -2.02 -7.15 -5.65
CA MET A 68 -2.56 -8.07 -4.65
C MET A 68 -4.03 -7.79 -4.35
N LEU A 69 -4.42 -6.54 -4.07
CA LEU A 69 -5.83 -6.19 -3.85
C LEU A 69 -6.72 -6.56 -5.05
N THR A 70 -6.26 -6.25 -6.25
CA THR A 70 -6.98 -6.58 -7.50
C THR A 70 -7.18 -8.08 -7.65
N LEU A 71 -6.14 -8.87 -7.33
CA LEU A 71 -6.22 -10.33 -7.38
C LEU A 71 -7.22 -10.87 -6.34
N ILE A 72 -7.13 -10.40 -5.09
CA ILE A 72 -8.06 -10.79 -4.01
C ILE A 72 -9.52 -10.45 -4.40
N GLN A 73 -9.74 -9.28 -5.01
CA GLN A 73 -11.07 -8.87 -5.49
C GLN A 73 -11.57 -9.76 -6.64
N LYS A 74 -10.72 -10.06 -7.64
CA LYS A 74 -11.07 -10.96 -8.76
C LYS A 74 -11.42 -12.37 -8.28
N LEU A 75 -10.78 -12.82 -7.19
CA LEU A 75 -11.06 -14.12 -6.57
C LEU A 75 -12.32 -14.10 -5.68
N GLY A 76 -12.93 -12.93 -5.48
CA GLY A 76 -14.16 -12.75 -4.71
C GLY A 76 -13.96 -12.86 -3.20
N TRP A 77 -12.72 -12.66 -2.73
CA TRP A 77 -12.34 -12.85 -1.33
C TRP A 77 -12.38 -11.59 -0.49
N TYR A 78 -12.45 -10.40 -1.10
CA TYR A 78 -12.41 -9.13 -0.38
C TYR A 78 -13.08 -8.01 -1.15
N HIS A 79 -13.78 -7.12 -0.44
CA HIS A 79 -14.49 -5.97 -1.00
C HIS A 79 -14.23 -4.78 -0.06
N GLU A 80 -13.18 -4.01 -0.30
CA GLU A 80 -12.97 -2.69 0.29
C GLU A 80 -12.83 -1.64 -0.80
N ASP A 81 -13.13 -0.40 -0.42
CA ASP A 81 -12.90 0.77 -1.25
C ASP A 81 -11.40 0.98 -1.43
N ILE A 82 -10.92 0.85 -2.67
CA ILE A 82 -9.53 1.13 -3.02
C ILE A 82 -9.34 2.65 -3.04
N ILE A 83 -8.47 3.17 -2.18
CA ILE A 83 -8.08 4.59 -2.21
C ILE A 83 -7.48 4.91 -3.61
N PRO A 84 -7.92 5.98 -4.29
CA PRO A 84 -7.41 6.36 -5.60
C PRO A 84 -5.88 6.57 -5.61
N ASN A 85 -5.24 6.24 -6.73
CA ASN A 85 -3.79 6.41 -6.93
C ASN A 85 -3.33 7.85 -6.68
N GLU A 86 -4.15 8.78 -7.15
CA GLU A 86 -3.90 10.21 -7.07
C GLU A 86 -3.75 10.68 -5.61
N GLU A 87 -4.54 10.14 -4.67
CA GLU A 87 -4.45 10.53 -3.26
C GLU A 87 -3.13 10.11 -2.61
N VAL A 88 -2.65 8.90 -2.93
CA VAL A 88 -1.37 8.38 -2.41
C VAL A 88 -0.19 9.14 -3.01
N VAL A 89 -0.24 9.42 -4.31
CA VAL A 89 0.76 10.24 -5.01
C VAL A 89 0.77 11.66 -4.45
N HIS A 90 -0.41 12.26 -4.17
CA HIS A 90 -0.52 13.57 -3.54
C HIS A 90 0.11 13.60 -2.15
N LEU A 91 -0.03 12.53 -1.36
CA LEU A 91 0.61 12.41 -0.05
C LEU A 91 2.14 12.44 -0.19
N ILE A 92 2.71 11.62 -1.09
CA ILE A 92 4.16 11.58 -1.35
C ILE A 92 4.68 12.95 -1.78
N HIS A 93 3.99 13.60 -2.72
CA HIS A 93 4.31 14.95 -3.15
C HIS A 93 4.27 15.97 -1.99
N SER A 94 3.26 15.87 -1.13
CA SER A 94 3.10 16.76 0.03
C SER A 94 4.25 16.59 1.03
N LEU A 95 4.69 15.35 1.28
CA LEU A 95 5.86 15.05 2.12
C LEU A 95 7.14 15.63 1.52
N LYS A 96 7.34 15.47 0.20
CA LYS A 96 8.49 16.03 -0.53
C LYS A 96 8.54 17.55 -0.46
N LEU A 97 7.39 18.21 -0.62
CA LEU A 97 7.29 19.68 -0.51
C LEU A 97 7.54 20.17 0.92
N LYS A 98 7.00 19.48 1.93
CA LYS A 98 7.24 19.79 3.34
C LYS A 98 8.74 19.73 3.66
N ARG A 99 9.45 18.69 3.22
CA ARG A 99 10.90 18.55 3.38
C ARG A 99 11.67 19.73 2.79
N LYS A 100 11.40 20.07 1.52
CA LYS A 100 12.03 21.22 0.83
C LYS A 100 11.77 22.55 1.52
N SER A 101 10.60 22.72 2.14
CA SER A 101 10.29 23.91 2.93
C SER A 101 11.13 23.99 4.20
N ILE A 102 11.38 22.85 4.87
CA ILE A 102 12.20 22.77 6.08
C ILE A 102 13.68 23.05 5.75
N GLU A 103 14.22 22.46 4.68
CA GLU A 103 15.60 22.73 4.22
C GLU A 103 15.84 24.22 3.97
N LYS A 104 14.94 24.87 3.21
CA LYS A 104 14.98 26.32 2.95
C LYS A 104 14.93 27.16 4.22
N LYS A 105 14.14 26.76 5.22
CA LYS A 105 14.06 27.49 6.50
C LYS A 105 15.34 27.37 7.32
N ASN A 106 16.07 26.27 7.16
CA ASN A 106 17.25 25.96 7.95
C ASN A 106 18.59 26.32 7.27
N ASN A 107 18.57 26.93 6.08
CA ASN A 107 19.76 27.19 5.25
C ASN A 107 20.64 25.94 5.03
N LEU A 108 19.98 24.78 4.89
CA LEU A 108 20.61 23.50 4.54
C LEU A 108 20.57 23.27 3.04
#